data_AF-A0A355PH49-F1
#
_entry.id   AF-A0A355PH49-F1
#
_cell.length_a   1.000
_cell.length_b   1.000
_cell.length_c   1.000
_cell.angle_alpha   90.00
_cell.angle_beta   90.00
_cell.angle_gamma   90.00
#
_symmetry.space_group_name_H-M   'P 1'
#
loop_
_entity.id
_entity.type
_entity.pdbx_description
1 polymer ?
#
loop_
_entity_poly.entity_id
_entity_poly.type
_entity_poly.pdbx_seq_one_letter_code
_entity_poly.pdbx_strand_id
1 'polypeptide(L)'
;GTQNGQLMVVTPIDDTPASRAGLLSQDIIVAIDGTPTDSLSLQEVVNLMRGEPGTPLRLTILRSGEESPREFTLTREVIRSESVKHETLEPGYGYLRISQFQSRTPEQARQAIERMMRDQPLEGLILDLRNNPGGVLQAAVGVTDLFLDEGLIVYTEGRLSDTEMSFSASPDTPAGDIPLVVLINSGSASAAEIVAGALQDQRRGVIMGTESFGKGSVQQIMPLGNGEGLKLTTALYYTPNGRSIQAQGIEPDVEVVRGRLEVAEGRREIREADLDGHLSSQDDMPPERAAMSQRLRDDYQLSEALNLLKALNVVDRRRG
;
A
#
# COMPACT_ATOMS: atom_id res chain seq x y z
N GLY A 1 14.74 2.59 6.93
CA GLY A 1 15.38 1.30 7.27
C GLY A 1 16.86 1.43 6.99
N THR A 2 17.64 0.37 7.26
CA THR A 2 19.06 0.33 6.88
C THR A 2 19.26 -0.85 5.95
N GLN A 3 19.85 -0.62 4.78
CA GLN A 3 20.20 -1.67 3.83
C GLN A 3 21.66 -1.49 3.44
N ASN A 4 22.47 -2.56 3.56
CA ASN A 4 23.92 -2.53 3.30
C ASN A 4 24.68 -1.39 4.03
N GLY A 5 24.24 -1.05 5.25
CA GLY A 5 24.82 0.04 6.05
C GLY A 5 24.32 1.44 5.69
N GLN A 6 23.53 1.60 4.64
CA GLN A 6 22.99 2.90 4.21
C GLN A 6 21.58 3.11 4.74
N LEU A 7 21.29 4.36 5.13
CA LEU A 7 19.95 4.76 5.57
C LEU A 7 19.04 4.94 4.35
N MET A 8 17.95 4.18 4.32
CA MET A 8 17.04 4.14 3.17
C MET A 8 15.60 4.44 3.58
N VAL A 9 14.88 5.21 2.77
CA VAL A 9 13.43 5.40 2.87
C VAL A 9 12.74 4.11 2.46
N VAL A 10 12.00 3.48 3.39
CA VAL A 10 11.15 2.32 3.03
C VAL A 10 10.01 2.81 2.15
N THR A 11 9.23 3.75 2.67
CA THR A 11 8.22 4.48 1.92
C THR A 11 7.80 5.72 2.71
N PRO A 12 7.53 6.86 2.06
CA PRO A 12 6.76 7.94 2.67
C PRO A 12 5.32 7.48 2.92
N ILE A 13 4.76 7.82 4.07
CA ILE A 13 3.35 7.58 4.38
C ILE A 13 2.51 8.69 3.71
N ASP A 14 1.31 8.35 3.26
CA ASP A 14 0.39 9.32 2.65
C ASP A 14 0.13 10.54 3.53
N ASP A 15 -0.12 11.67 2.88
CA ASP A 15 -0.43 12.95 3.52
C ASP A 15 0.58 13.40 4.58
N THR A 16 1.79 12.84 4.58
CA THR A 16 2.89 13.30 5.42
C THR A 16 3.78 14.29 4.68
N PRO A 17 4.57 15.11 5.40
CA PRO A 17 5.53 16.04 4.78
C PRO A 17 6.46 15.36 3.78
N ALA A 18 6.94 14.15 4.10
CA ALA A 18 7.82 13.36 3.24
C ALA A 18 7.16 13.02 1.89
N SER A 19 5.89 12.59 1.92
CA SER A 19 5.12 12.28 0.71
C SER A 19 4.88 13.53 -0.13
N ARG A 20 4.46 14.64 0.50
CA ARG A 20 4.24 15.93 -0.19
C ARG A 20 5.50 16.51 -0.82
N ALA A 21 6.67 16.26 -0.22
CA ALA A 21 7.95 16.69 -0.76
C ALA A 21 8.45 15.83 -1.94
N GLY A 22 7.76 14.73 -2.27
CA GLY A 22 8.14 13.88 -3.39
C GLY A 22 9.30 12.93 -3.10
N LEU A 23 9.52 12.59 -1.82
CA LEU A 23 10.37 11.44 -1.47
C LEU A 23 9.75 10.17 -2.03
N LEU A 24 10.59 9.21 -2.38
CA LEU A 24 10.18 7.93 -2.93
C LEU A 24 10.74 6.79 -2.07
N SER A 25 10.12 5.62 -2.19
CA SER A 25 10.70 4.38 -1.69
C SER A 25 12.09 4.16 -2.29
N GLN A 26 12.98 3.58 -1.49
CA GLN A 26 14.38 3.30 -1.82
C GLN A 26 15.29 4.53 -1.97
N ASP A 27 14.79 5.74 -1.75
CA ASP A 27 15.64 6.93 -1.61
C ASP A 27 16.66 6.70 -0.49
N ILE A 28 17.94 6.95 -0.77
CA ILE A 28 19.02 6.86 0.22
C ILE A 28 19.17 8.24 0.86
N ILE A 29 19.04 8.29 2.19
CA ILE A 29 19.27 9.51 2.96
C ILE A 29 20.77 9.56 3.25
N VAL A 30 21.45 10.58 2.72
CA VAL A 30 22.91 10.77 2.82
C VAL A 30 23.25 11.73 3.98
N ALA A 31 22.40 12.73 4.20
CA ALA A 31 22.58 13.68 5.29
C ALA A 31 21.25 14.24 5.83
N ILE A 32 21.27 14.65 7.09
CA ILE A 32 20.16 15.27 7.81
C ILE A 32 20.65 16.59 8.41
N ASP A 33 20.07 17.71 7.97
CA ASP A 33 20.50 19.07 8.33
C ASP A 33 22.02 19.29 8.14
N GLY A 34 22.59 18.66 7.12
CA GLY A 34 24.04 18.70 6.81
C GLY A 34 24.90 17.68 7.57
N THR A 35 24.32 16.93 8.51
CA THR A 35 25.01 15.85 9.24
C THR A 35 24.98 14.56 8.40
N PRO A 36 26.13 13.99 8.01
CA PRO A 36 26.18 12.72 7.28
C PRO A 36 25.58 11.57 8.10
N THR A 37 24.89 10.64 7.43
CA THR A 37 24.17 9.54 8.10
C THR A 37 24.97 8.24 8.22
N ASP A 38 26.09 8.10 7.51
CA ASP A 38 26.83 6.83 7.38
C ASP A 38 27.35 6.28 8.72
N SER A 39 27.66 7.16 9.67
CA SER A 39 28.16 6.79 10.99
C SER A 39 27.07 6.77 12.07
N LEU A 40 25.82 7.10 11.73
CA LEU A 40 24.74 7.23 12.69
C LEU A 40 23.98 5.92 12.85
N SER A 41 23.68 5.57 14.09
CA SER A 41 22.69 4.55 14.40
C SER A 41 21.30 4.99 13.96
N LEU A 42 20.40 4.03 13.70
CA LEU A 42 19.01 4.32 13.36
C LEU A 42 18.31 5.17 14.43
N GLN A 43 18.68 5.01 15.71
CA GLN A 43 18.11 5.80 16.80
C GLN A 43 18.56 7.25 16.75
N GLU A 44 19.84 7.52 16.48
CA GLU A 44 20.36 8.87 16.31
C GLU A 44 19.71 9.57 15.11
N VAL A 45 19.56 8.86 14.00
CA VAL A 45 18.83 9.33 12.82
C VAL A 45 17.39 9.72 13.18
N VAL A 46 16.66 8.87 13.89
CA VAL A 46 15.29 9.16 14.33
C VAL A 46 15.24 10.40 15.21
N ASN A 47 16.23 10.56 16.10
CA ASN A 47 16.33 11.73 16.97
C ASN A 47 16.58 13.03 16.18
N LEU A 48 17.43 13.00 15.15
CA LEU A 48 17.67 14.14 14.25
C LEU A 48 16.42 14.51 13.43
N MET A 49 15.68 13.50 12.97
CA MET A 49 14.45 13.74 12.20
C MET A 49 13.31 14.30 13.07
N ARG A 50 13.26 13.95 14.35
CA ARG A 50 12.26 14.49 15.29
C ARG A 50 12.61 15.92 15.71
N GLY A 51 11.59 16.67 16.08
CA GLY A 51 11.72 18.06 16.50
C GLY A 51 10.36 18.73 16.65
N GLU A 52 10.38 19.99 17.06
CA GLU A 52 9.17 20.80 17.24
C GLU A 52 8.36 20.89 15.93
N PRO A 53 7.04 20.65 15.97
CA PRO A 53 6.17 20.86 14.81
C PRO A 53 6.31 22.27 14.23
N GLY A 54 6.25 22.40 12.91
CA GLY A 54 6.45 23.65 12.17
C GLY A 54 7.90 23.99 11.85
N THR A 55 8.88 23.30 12.45
CA THR A 55 10.30 23.52 12.15
C THR A 55 10.73 22.83 10.85
N PRO A 56 11.68 23.40 10.09
CA PRO A 56 12.21 22.77 8.89
C PRO A 56 13.19 21.64 9.22
N LEU A 57 13.24 20.64 8.35
CA LEU A 57 14.19 19.53 8.34
C LEU A 57 14.73 19.39 6.92
N ARG A 58 16.04 19.53 6.72
CA ARG A 58 16.68 19.31 5.41
C ARG A 58 17.19 17.89 5.30
N LEU A 59 16.77 17.18 4.25
CA LEU A 59 17.26 15.85 3.91
C LEU A 59 18.03 15.92 2.60
N THR A 60 19.26 15.39 2.60
CA THR A 60 20.02 15.16 1.38
C THR A 60 19.80 13.72 0.93
N ILE A 61 19.25 13.55 -0.26
CA ILE A 61 18.77 12.27 -0.79
C ILE A 61 19.55 11.91 -2.05
N LEU A 62 20.05 10.68 -2.11
CA LEU A 62 20.55 10.07 -3.34
C LEU A 62 19.50 9.08 -3.86
N ARG A 63 18.95 9.38 -5.03
CA ARG A 63 17.95 8.54 -5.71
C ARG A 63 18.64 7.66 -6.75
N SER A 64 18.19 6.42 -6.85
CA SER A 64 18.71 5.48 -7.86
C SER A 64 18.55 6.06 -9.27
N GLY A 65 19.63 6.01 -10.06
CA GLY A 65 19.69 6.57 -11.41
C GLY A 65 20.00 8.07 -11.50
N GLU A 66 20.08 8.79 -10.37
CA GLU A 66 20.54 10.18 -10.35
C GLU A 66 22.06 10.26 -10.05
N GLU A 67 22.78 11.15 -10.74
CA GLU A 67 24.25 11.28 -10.59
C GLU A 67 24.68 12.03 -9.32
N SER A 68 23.79 12.83 -8.73
CA SER A 68 24.13 13.70 -7.59
C SER A 68 22.98 13.76 -6.57
N PRO A 69 23.29 13.81 -5.26
CA PRO A 69 22.25 13.98 -4.24
C PRO A 69 21.47 15.29 -4.38
N ARG A 70 20.19 15.26 -4.01
CA ARG A 70 19.27 16.40 -4.00
C ARG A 70 18.82 16.74 -2.59
N GLU A 71 18.61 18.01 -2.32
CA GLU A 71 18.09 18.45 -1.02
C GLU A 71 16.56 18.58 -1.05
N PHE A 72 15.91 18.04 -0.02
CA PHE A 72 14.49 18.15 0.24
C PHE A 72 14.29 18.86 1.58
N THR A 73 13.51 19.94 1.59
CA THR A 73 13.12 20.60 2.85
C THR A 73 11.72 20.15 3.24
N LEU A 74 11.62 19.55 4.43
CA LEU A 74 10.38 19.10 5.04
C LEU A 74 10.00 20.03 6.18
N THR A 75 8.70 20.19 6.43
CA THR A 75 8.20 20.81 7.65
C THR A 75 7.76 19.72 8.61
N ARG A 76 8.29 19.70 9.85
CA ARG A 76 7.90 18.70 10.86
C ARG A 76 6.44 18.90 11.25
N GLU A 77 5.67 17.83 11.33
CA GLU A 77 4.23 17.89 11.65
C GLU A 77 3.83 16.74 12.58
N VAL A 78 2.77 16.95 13.36
CA VAL A 78 2.14 15.88 14.13
C VAL A 78 1.32 15.02 13.16
N ILE A 79 1.78 13.81 12.90
CA ILE A 79 1.11 12.91 11.97
C ILE A 79 -0.15 12.32 12.63
N ARG A 80 -1.31 12.64 12.04
CA ARG A 80 -2.60 12.01 12.34
C ARG A 80 -3.15 11.46 11.04
N SER A 81 -2.71 10.27 10.66
CA SER A 81 -3.16 9.63 9.42
C SER A 81 -4.33 8.69 9.70
N GLU A 82 -5.37 8.80 8.89
CA GLU A 82 -6.34 7.72 8.73
C GLU A 82 -5.64 6.55 8.04
N SER A 83 -5.80 5.35 8.59
CA SER A 83 -5.14 4.15 8.09
C SER A 83 -5.85 3.55 6.88
N VAL A 84 -7.14 3.88 6.71
CA VAL A 84 -8.02 3.35 5.67
C VAL A 84 -8.74 4.50 4.97
N LYS A 85 -8.65 4.54 3.64
CA LYS A 85 -9.46 5.41 2.78
C LYS A 85 -10.24 4.55 1.80
N HIS A 86 -11.43 4.98 1.40
CA HIS A 86 -12.25 4.24 0.45
C HIS A 86 -13.05 5.18 -0.44
N GLU A 87 -13.38 4.71 -1.63
CA GLU A 87 -14.21 5.42 -2.61
C GLU A 87 -14.81 4.42 -3.61
N THR A 88 -15.88 4.84 -4.29
CA THR A 88 -16.43 4.11 -5.45
C THR A 88 -15.83 4.69 -6.72
N LEU A 89 -15.12 3.88 -7.50
CA LEU A 89 -14.47 4.30 -8.75
C LEU A 89 -15.48 4.44 -9.89
N GLU A 90 -16.33 3.42 -10.03
CA GLU A 90 -17.42 3.32 -10.99
C GLU A 90 -18.58 2.54 -10.34
N PRO A 91 -19.80 2.56 -10.90
CA PRO A 91 -20.88 1.72 -10.40
C PRO A 91 -20.45 0.25 -10.29
N GLY A 92 -20.49 -0.32 -9.09
CA GLY A 92 -20.06 -1.67 -8.77
C GLY A 92 -18.56 -1.85 -8.48
N TYR A 93 -17.71 -0.85 -8.67
CA TYR A 93 -16.26 -0.99 -8.48
C TYR A 93 -15.75 -0.12 -7.33
N GLY A 94 -15.32 -0.78 -6.26
CA GLY A 94 -14.79 -0.14 -5.06
C GLY A 94 -13.27 -0.01 -5.07
N TYR A 95 -12.78 0.97 -4.33
CA TYR A 95 -11.36 1.13 -4.01
C TYR A 95 -11.18 1.30 -2.51
N LEU A 96 -10.22 0.55 -1.96
CA LEU A 96 -9.86 0.54 -0.54
C LEU A 96 -8.35 0.70 -0.41
N ARG A 97 -7.90 1.81 0.15
CA ARG A 97 -6.49 2.08 0.42
C ARG A 97 -6.17 1.87 1.88
N ILE A 98 -5.12 1.09 2.15
CA ILE A 98 -4.56 0.94 3.49
C ILE A 98 -3.16 1.53 3.48
N SER A 99 -2.99 2.69 4.13
CA SER A 99 -1.71 3.41 4.18
C SER A 99 -0.75 2.82 5.22
N GLN A 100 -1.27 2.19 6.28
CA GLN A 100 -0.52 1.51 7.32
C GLN A 100 -1.41 0.56 8.12
N PHE A 101 -0.88 -0.55 8.63
CA PHE A 101 -1.63 -1.47 9.49
C PHE A 101 -1.58 -1.04 10.96
N GLN A 102 -2.71 -0.55 11.46
CA GLN A 102 -2.93 -0.19 12.86
C GLN A 102 -3.97 -1.12 13.48
N SER A 103 -4.07 -1.14 14.82
CA SER A 103 -4.97 -2.06 15.53
C SER A 103 -6.44 -1.95 15.12
N ARG A 104 -6.90 -0.79 14.61
CA ARG A 104 -8.28 -0.56 14.17
C ARG A 104 -8.50 -0.67 12.65
N THR A 105 -7.45 -0.98 11.90
CA THR A 105 -7.51 -1.07 10.44
C THR A 105 -8.50 -2.14 9.95
N PRO A 106 -8.59 -3.36 10.54
CA PRO A 106 -9.55 -4.37 10.11
C PRO A 106 -11.00 -3.88 10.20
N GLU A 107 -11.39 -3.27 11.33
CA GLU A 107 -12.75 -2.78 11.53
C GLU A 107 -13.07 -1.61 10.60
N GLN A 108 -12.11 -0.71 10.36
CA GLN A 108 -12.27 0.39 9.41
C GLN A 108 -12.43 -0.10 7.97
N ALA A 109 -11.65 -1.11 7.58
CA ALA A 109 -11.73 -1.75 6.26
C ALA A 109 -13.08 -2.45 6.07
N ARG A 110 -13.54 -3.23 7.05
CA ARG A 110 -14.86 -3.88 7.04
C ARG A 110 -15.97 -2.83 6.85
N GLN A 111 -15.98 -1.78 7.67
CA GLN A 111 -16.97 -0.70 7.56
C GLN A 111 -16.91 0.05 6.23
N ALA A 112 -15.74 0.18 5.61
CA ALA A 112 -15.60 0.78 4.29
C ALA A 112 -16.22 -0.11 3.20
N ILE A 113 -15.94 -1.41 3.23
CA ILE A 113 -16.52 -2.39 2.30
C ILE A 113 -18.05 -2.42 2.44
N GLU A 114 -18.56 -2.57 3.66
CA GLU A 114 -20.00 -2.58 3.94
C GLU A 114 -20.69 -1.30 3.48
N ARG A 115 -20.03 -0.14 3.61
CA ARG A 115 -20.56 1.14 3.12
C ARG A 115 -20.66 1.17 1.60
N MET A 116 -19.63 0.71 0.89
CA MET A 116 -19.65 0.66 -0.58
C MET A 116 -20.71 -0.32 -1.11
N MET A 117 -21.07 -1.34 -0.33
CA MET A 117 -22.10 -2.31 -0.69
C MET A 117 -23.55 -1.87 -0.39
N ARG A 118 -23.77 -0.72 0.25
CA ARG A 118 -25.14 -0.30 0.67
C ARG A 118 -26.06 0.00 -0.51
N ASP A 119 -25.53 0.69 -1.51
CA ASP A 119 -26.33 1.21 -2.62
C ASP A 119 -26.44 0.19 -3.76
N GLN A 120 -25.41 -0.64 -3.95
CA GLN A 120 -25.37 -1.70 -4.95
C GLN A 120 -24.31 -2.76 -4.58
N PRO A 121 -24.45 -4.00 -5.07
CA PRO A 121 -23.40 -5.01 -4.94
C PRO A 121 -22.08 -4.56 -5.59
N LEU A 122 -20.96 -4.93 -4.97
CA LEU A 122 -19.65 -4.74 -5.59
C LEU A 122 -19.42 -5.83 -6.64
N GLU A 123 -19.21 -5.41 -7.88
CA GLU A 123 -18.68 -6.23 -8.97
C GLU A 123 -17.16 -6.41 -8.84
N GLY A 124 -16.46 -5.56 -8.11
CA GLY A 124 -15.03 -5.71 -7.87
C GLY A 124 -14.49 -4.72 -6.86
N LEU A 125 -13.35 -5.08 -6.27
CA LEU A 125 -12.65 -4.26 -5.29
C LEU A 125 -11.16 -4.19 -5.62
N ILE A 126 -10.60 -2.98 -5.54
CA ILE A 126 -9.15 -2.76 -5.57
C ILE A 126 -8.68 -2.50 -4.15
N LEU A 127 -7.81 -3.36 -3.62
CA LEU A 127 -7.10 -3.17 -2.36
C LEU A 127 -5.72 -2.55 -2.64
N ASP A 128 -5.54 -1.27 -2.32
CA ASP A 128 -4.27 -0.58 -2.54
C ASP A 128 -3.38 -0.59 -1.30
N LEU A 129 -2.28 -1.34 -1.40
CA LEU A 129 -1.22 -1.47 -0.42
C LEU A 129 0.09 -0.79 -0.88
N ARG A 130 0.06 -0.02 -1.97
CA ARG A 130 1.24 0.74 -2.44
C ARG A 130 1.65 1.75 -1.38
N ASN A 131 2.96 1.87 -1.17
CA ASN A 131 3.56 2.76 -0.17
C ASN A 131 3.13 2.45 1.28
N ASN A 132 2.74 1.21 1.59
CA ASN A 132 2.41 0.78 2.95
C ASN A 132 3.60 0.08 3.63
N PRO A 133 4.24 0.68 4.66
CA PRO A 133 5.43 0.12 5.31
C PRO A 133 5.14 -1.09 6.22
N GLY A 134 3.89 -1.56 6.26
CA GLY A 134 3.39 -2.59 7.14
C GLY A 134 2.75 -2.01 8.40
N GLY A 135 2.99 -2.64 9.54
CA GLY A 135 2.39 -2.25 10.81
C GLY A 135 2.14 -3.45 11.72
N VAL A 136 1.02 -3.45 12.42
CA VAL A 136 0.65 -4.50 13.38
C VAL A 136 0.28 -5.79 12.63
N LEU A 137 0.92 -6.91 12.98
CA LEU A 137 0.67 -8.23 12.38
C LEU A 137 -0.80 -8.63 12.47
N GLN A 138 -1.42 -8.52 13.64
CA GLN A 138 -2.81 -8.91 13.85
C GLN A 138 -3.78 -8.10 12.99
N ALA A 139 -3.44 -6.84 12.68
CA ALA A 139 -4.23 -6.04 11.76
C ALA A 139 -4.10 -6.52 10.31
N ALA A 140 -2.93 -7.01 9.90
CA ALA A 140 -2.75 -7.63 8.58
C ALA A 140 -3.56 -8.92 8.46
N VAL A 141 -3.52 -9.77 9.50
CA VAL A 141 -4.32 -10.98 9.59
C VAL A 141 -5.81 -10.64 9.49
N GLY A 142 -6.30 -9.71 10.32
CA GLY A 142 -7.71 -9.33 10.31
C GLY A 142 -8.19 -8.65 9.02
N VAL A 143 -7.32 -7.94 8.29
CA VAL A 143 -7.64 -7.42 6.96
C VAL A 143 -7.70 -8.54 5.92
N THR A 144 -6.77 -9.49 5.97
CA THR A 144 -6.76 -10.64 5.05
C THR A 144 -8.01 -11.49 5.25
N ASP A 145 -8.43 -11.65 6.51
CA ASP A 145 -9.63 -12.38 6.92
C ASP A 145 -10.93 -11.81 6.33
N LEU A 146 -10.93 -10.54 5.88
CA LEU A 146 -12.09 -9.96 5.21
C LEU A 146 -12.35 -10.57 3.82
N PHE A 147 -11.36 -11.27 3.26
CA PHE A 147 -11.35 -11.78 1.90
C PHE A 147 -11.20 -13.30 1.80
N LEU A 148 -10.85 -14.00 2.88
CA LEU A 148 -10.68 -15.46 2.91
C LEU A 148 -11.66 -16.08 3.91
N ASP A 149 -12.33 -17.17 3.52
CA ASP A 149 -13.25 -17.91 4.39
C ASP A 149 -12.53 -18.98 5.23
N GLU A 150 -11.40 -19.47 4.71
CA GLU A 150 -10.56 -20.49 5.34
C GLU A 150 -9.12 -20.42 4.79
N GLY A 151 -8.26 -21.26 5.35
CA GLY A 151 -6.88 -21.41 4.90
C GLY A 151 -5.87 -20.61 5.73
N LEU A 152 -4.60 -20.97 5.58
CA LEU A 152 -3.50 -20.29 6.25
C LEU A 152 -3.31 -18.89 5.66
N ILE A 153 -3.07 -17.90 6.51
CA ILE A 153 -2.73 -16.52 6.10
C ILE A 153 -1.22 -16.33 6.17
N VAL A 154 -0.64 -16.63 7.33
CA VAL A 154 0.79 -16.45 7.57
C VAL A 154 1.22 -17.36 8.71
N TYR A 155 2.47 -17.80 8.64
CA TYR A 155 3.12 -18.43 9.77
C TYR A 155 4.52 -17.90 9.97
N THR A 156 5.05 -18.10 11.17
CA THR A 156 6.41 -17.72 11.54
C THR A 156 7.23 -18.95 11.87
N GLU A 157 8.49 -18.96 11.45
CA GLU A 157 9.47 -19.92 11.93
C GLU A 157 10.67 -19.17 12.50
N GLY A 158 11.12 -19.59 13.67
CA GLY A 158 12.28 -19.03 14.34
C GLY A 158 13.10 -20.11 15.02
N ARG A 159 14.15 -19.69 15.74
CA ARG A 159 15.08 -20.64 16.37
C ARG A 159 14.53 -21.27 17.64
N LEU A 160 13.49 -20.67 18.23
CA LEU A 160 12.88 -21.10 19.48
C LEU A 160 11.47 -21.59 19.19
N SER A 161 11.04 -22.67 19.85
CA SER A 161 9.73 -23.29 19.59
C SER A 161 8.54 -22.38 19.92
N ASP A 162 8.73 -21.39 20.79
CA ASP A 162 7.72 -20.37 21.14
C ASP A 162 7.63 -19.22 20.11
N THR A 163 8.48 -19.23 19.07
CA THR A 163 8.44 -18.26 17.98
C THR A 163 7.68 -18.77 16.75
N GLU A 164 7.23 -20.02 16.78
CA GLU A 164 6.33 -20.60 15.79
C GLU A 164 4.89 -20.17 16.08
N MET A 165 4.32 -19.40 15.16
CA MET A 165 2.92 -18.98 15.21
C MET A 165 2.30 -19.23 13.84
N SER A 166 1.04 -19.62 13.82
CA SER A 166 0.26 -19.70 12.58
C SER A 166 -1.04 -18.93 12.76
N PHE A 167 -1.44 -18.24 11.71
CA PHE A 167 -2.67 -17.47 11.64
C PHE A 167 -3.44 -17.93 10.41
N SER A 168 -4.68 -18.34 10.61
CA SER A 168 -5.58 -18.81 9.56
C SER A 168 -6.81 -17.92 9.49
N ALA A 169 -7.45 -17.93 8.33
CA ALA A 169 -8.70 -17.23 8.12
C ALA A 169 -9.85 -17.89 8.90
N SER A 170 -10.91 -17.12 9.08
CA SER A 170 -12.14 -17.45 9.77
C SER A 170 -13.35 -17.23 8.86
N PRO A 171 -14.50 -17.89 9.11
CA PRO A 171 -15.63 -17.86 8.17
C PRO A 171 -16.39 -16.52 8.04
N ASP A 172 -15.96 -15.45 8.73
CA ASP A 172 -16.65 -14.14 8.70
C ASP A 172 -16.01 -13.19 7.68
N THR A 173 -16.37 -13.43 6.42
CA THR A 173 -15.65 -12.90 5.25
C THR A 173 -16.57 -12.01 4.39
N PRO A 174 -16.76 -10.73 4.77
CA PRO A 174 -17.72 -9.83 4.14
C PRO A 174 -17.46 -9.59 2.65
N ALA A 175 -16.22 -9.83 2.20
CA ALA A 175 -15.83 -9.71 0.81
C ALA A 175 -15.32 -11.04 0.24
N GLY A 176 -15.76 -12.20 0.72
CA GLY A 176 -15.27 -13.53 0.27
C GLY A 176 -15.43 -13.77 -1.24
N ASP A 177 -16.53 -13.33 -1.84
CA ASP A 177 -16.85 -13.59 -3.25
C ASP A 177 -16.57 -12.41 -4.21
N ILE A 178 -16.08 -11.28 -3.70
CA ILE A 178 -15.91 -10.07 -4.51
C ILE A 178 -14.62 -10.17 -5.34
N PRO A 179 -14.64 -10.04 -6.67
CA PRO A 179 -13.42 -10.01 -7.48
C PRO A 179 -12.41 -8.98 -6.96
N LEU A 180 -11.16 -9.40 -6.75
CA LEU A 180 -10.16 -8.62 -6.00
C LEU A 180 -8.88 -8.43 -6.81
N VAL A 181 -8.42 -7.19 -6.91
CA VAL A 181 -7.07 -6.83 -7.35
C VAL A 181 -6.36 -6.13 -6.20
N VAL A 182 -5.12 -6.54 -5.90
CA VAL A 182 -4.30 -5.95 -4.85
C VAL A 182 -3.15 -5.18 -5.49
N LEU A 183 -3.07 -3.88 -5.26
CA LEU A 183 -1.97 -3.05 -5.76
C LEU A 183 -0.81 -3.03 -4.76
N ILE A 184 0.39 -3.38 -5.23
CA ILE A 184 1.63 -3.32 -4.46
C ILE A 184 2.73 -2.56 -5.20
N ASN A 185 3.74 -2.12 -4.46
CA ASN A 185 4.97 -1.60 -5.03
C ASN A 185 6.16 -1.80 -4.08
N SER A 186 7.32 -1.26 -4.45
CA SER A 186 8.55 -1.30 -3.65
C SER A 186 8.44 -0.65 -2.26
N GLY A 187 7.37 0.10 -1.99
CA GLY A 187 7.07 0.67 -0.68
C GLY A 187 6.15 -0.20 0.18
N SER A 188 5.56 -1.25 -0.39
CA SER A 188 4.79 -2.27 0.31
C SER A 188 5.75 -3.18 1.09
N ALA A 189 5.64 -3.23 2.42
CA ALA A 189 6.57 -3.95 3.28
C ALA A 189 5.88 -4.66 4.45
N SER A 190 6.51 -5.72 4.98
CA SER A 190 6.09 -6.40 6.21
C SER A 190 4.62 -6.85 6.17
N ALA A 191 3.77 -6.35 7.06
CA ALA A 191 2.34 -6.65 7.08
C ALA A 191 1.65 -6.50 5.70
N ALA A 192 2.04 -5.55 4.86
CA ALA A 192 1.47 -5.42 3.51
C ALA A 192 1.83 -6.63 2.61
N GLU A 193 3.04 -7.15 2.76
CA GLU A 193 3.54 -8.33 2.03
C GLU A 193 2.87 -9.61 2.53
N ILE A 194 2.51 -9.66 3.81
CA ILE A 194 1.71 -10.76 4.37
C ILE A 194 0.32 -10.80 3.70
N VAL A 195 -0.38 -9.66 3.63
CA VAL A 195 -1.70 -9.60 2.98
C VAL A 195 -1.61 -9.97 1.51
N ALA A 196 -0.67 -9.37 0.77
CA ALA A 196 -0.49 -9.67 -0.65
C ALA A 196 -0.11 -11.15 -0.88
N GLY A 197 0.86 -11.68 -0.14
CA GLY A 197 1.31 -13.07 -0.28
C GLY A 197 0.23 -14.09 0.09
N ALA A 198 -0.56 -13.83 1.13
CA ALA A 198 -1.66 -14.70 1.52
C ALA A 198 -2.75 -14.74 0.45
N LEU A 199 -3.19 -13.57 -0.03
CA LEU A 199 -4.23 -13.48 -1.07
C LEU A 199 -3.76 -14.08 -2.40
N GLN A 200 -2.48 -13.94 -2.74
CA GLN A 200 -1.88 -14.56 -3.91
C GLN A 200 -1.84 -16.09 -3.80
N ASP A 201 -1.28 -16.61 -2.71
CA ASP A 201 -1.09 -18.04 -2.51
C ASP A 201 -2.43 -18.80 -2.43
N GLN A 202 -3.45 -18.15 -1.86
CA GLN A 202 -4.81 -18.68 -1.80
C GLN A 202 -5.60 -18.46 -3.10
N ARG A 203 -5.00 -17.86 -4.13
CA ARG A 203 -5.64 -17.51 -5.41
C ARG A 203 -6.90 -16.67 -5.24
N ARG A 204 -6.92 -15.83 -4.20
CA ARG A 204 -8.09 -15.03 -3.85
C ARG A 204 -8.17 -13.74 -4.67
N GLY A 205 -7.05 -13.12 -4.95
CA GLY A 205 -6.99 -11.90 -5.77
C GLY A 205 -5.77 -11.87 -6.64
N VAL A 206 -5.78 -11.01 -7.66
CA VAL A 206 -4.63 -10.78 -8.53
C VAL A 206 -3.76 -9.70 -7.91
N ILE A 207 -2.48 -9.98 -7.70
CA ILE A 207 -1.50 -9.01 -7.26
C ILE A 207 -0.97 -8.25 -8.48
N MET A 208 -1.06 -6.92 -8.47
CA MET A 208 -0.66 -6.06 -9.58
C MET A 208 0.27 -4.95 -9.10
N GLY A 209 1.25 -4.59 -9.92
CA GLY A 209 2.12 -3.44 -9.67
C GLY A 209 3.59 -3.78 -9.85
N THR A 210 4.42 -3.48 -8.85
CA THR A 210 5.84 -3.83 -8.86
C THR A 210 6.20 -4.67 -7.64
N GLU A 211 7.33 -5.37 -7.70
CA GLU A 211 7.87 -6.14 -6.56
C GLU A 211 7.88 -5.33 -5.26
N SER A 212 7.53 -5.99 -4.14
CA SER A 212 7.49 -5.39 -2.81
C SER A 212 8.87 -5.29 -2.16
N PHE A 213 8.94 -4.73 -0.94
CA PHE A 213 10.21 -4.37 -0.31
C PHE A 213 11.09 -5.56 0.13
N GLY A 214 10.51 -6.68 0.55
CA GLY A 214 11.21 -7.87 1.02
C GLY A 214 11.52 -7.88 2.51
N LYS A 215 10.63 -7.37 3.38
CA LYS A 215 10.81 -7.38 4.83
C LYS A 215 9.93 -8.44 5.49
N GLY A 216 10.49 -9.63 5.66
CA GLY A 216 9.79 -10.79 6.21
C GLY A 216 10.26 -11.21 7.60
N SER A 217 10.62 -10.29 8.51
CA SER A 217 11.18 -10.65 9.82
C SER A 217 10.37 -10.15 11.02
N VAL A 218 10.27 -11.02 12.03
CA VAL A 218 9.63 -10.73 13.32
C VAL A 218 10.66 -10.13 14.27
N GLN A 219 10.35 -8.98 14.85
CA GLN A 219 11.21 -8.33 15.84
C GLN A 219 10.50 -8.25 17.18
N GLN A 220 11.15 -8.74 18.23
CA GLN A 220 10.68 -8.62 19.61
C GLN A 220 11.51 -7.59 20.36
N ILE A 221 10.86 -6.85 21.28
CA ILE A 221 11.54 -5.94 22.21
C ILE A 221 11.67 -6.67 23.54
N MET A 222 12.89 -7.04 23.91
CA MET A 222 13.20 -7.72 25.16
C MET A 222 13.65 -6.67 26.19
N PRO A 223 12.89 -6.44 27.27
CA PRO A 223 13.28 -5.48 28.30
C PRO A 223 14.54 -5.96 29.03
N LEU A 224 15.48 -5.04 29.30
CA LEU A 224 16.75 -5.35 29.98
C LEU A 224 16.72 -5.04 31.49
N GLY A 225 15.58 -4.60 32.02
CA GLY A 225 15.36 -4.34 33.45
C GLY A 225 15.89 -3.00 33.96
N ASN A 226 16.69 -2.29 33.16
CA ASN A 226 17.24 -0.95 33.44
C ASN A 226 16.46 0.18 32.73
N GLY A 227 15.29 -0.12 32.17
CA GLY A 227 14.50 0.81 31.34
C GLY A 227 14.90 0.79 29.86
N GLU A 228 15.95 0.07 29.48
CA GLU A 228 16.32 -0.17 28.08
C GLU A 228 15.66 -1.46 27.55
N GLY A 229 15.60 -1.58 26.23
CA GLY A 229 15.06 -2.75 25.55
C GLY A 229 15.91 -3.15 24.34
N LEU A 230 16.15 -4.44 24.19
CA LEU A 230 16.83 -5.00 23.03
C LEU A 230 15.80 -5.34 21.95
N LYS A 231 15.91 -4.75 20.76
CA LYS A 231 15.11 -5.14 19.61
C LYS A 231 15.82 -6.24 18.83
N LEU A 232 15.32 -7.47 18.94
CA LEU A 232 15.95 -8.66 18.35
C LEU A 232 15.05 -9.29 17.29
N THR A 233 15.63 -9.70 16.16
CA THR A 233 14.94 -10.49 15.16
C THR A 233 14.90 -11.95 15.62
N THR A 234 13.71 -12.51 15.81
CA THR A 234 13.52 -13.84 16.41
C THR A 234 13.01 -14.88 15.43
N ALA A 235 12.27 -14.46 14.40
CA ALA A 235 11.65 -15.34 13.42
C ALA A 235 11.50 -14.67 12.04
N LEU A 236 11.17 -15.48 11.03
CA LEU A 236 10.80 -15.06 9.69
C LEU A 236 9.32 -15.36 9.43
N TYR A 237 8.68 -14.51 8.64
CA TYR A 237 7.33 -14.74 8.10
C TYR A 237 7.41 -15.55 6.81
N TYR A 238 6.46 -16.46 6.66
CA TYR A 238 6.25 -17.26 5.47
C TYR A 238 4.81 -17.14 5.00
N THR A 239 4.64 -17.08 3.69
CA THR A 239 3.32 -17.13 3.05
C THR A 239 2.76 -18.56 3.09
N PRO A 240 1.47 -18.78 2.80
CA PRO A 240 0.84 -20.10 2.90
C PRO A 240 1.53 -21.23 2.10
N ASN A 241 2.13 -20.92 0.95
CA ASN A 241 2.90 -21.88 0.13
C ASN A 241 4.35 -22.06 0.60
N GLY A 242 4.74 -21.50 1.74
CA GLY A 242 6.09 -21.62 2.32
C GLY A 242 7.14 -20.72 1.70
N ARG A 243 6.75 -19.69 0.95
CA ARG A 243 7.67 -18.70 0.40
C ARG A 243 8.14 -17.76 1.51
N SER A 244 9.45 -17.56 1.61
CA SER A 244 10.03 -16.56 2.51
C SER A 244 9.93 -15.18 1.89
N ILE A 245 9.38 -14.21 2.64
CA ILE A 245 9.27 -12.82 2.19
C ILE A 245 10.63 -12.10 2.33
N GLN A 246 11.48 -12.56 3.25
CA GLN A 246 12.71 -11.85 3.62
C GLN A 246 13.70 -11.80 2.45
N ALA A 247 14.09 -10.58 2.08
CA ALA A 247 15.00 -10.24 0.98
C ALA A 247 14.53 -10.66 -0.43
N GLN A 248 13.28 -11.10 -0.58
CA GLN A 248 12.65 -11.43 -1.86
C GLN A 248 11.44 -10.54 -2.11
N GLY A 249 10.57 -10.38 -1.10
CA GLY A 249 9.29 -9.69 -1.28
C GLY A 249 8.25 -10.57 -1.97
N ILE A 250 7.24 -9.92 -2.52
CA ILE A 250 6.13 -10.50 -3.26
C ILE A 250 6.23 -9.98 -4.69
N GLU A 251 6.41 -10.91 -5.62
CA GLU A 251 6.34 -10.66 -7.05
C GLU A 251 4.86 -10.53 -7.48
N PRO A 252 4.48 -9.49 -8.22
CA PRO A 252 3.11 -9.33 -8.69
C PRO A 252 2.76 -10.38 -9.76
N ASP A 253 1.51 -10.80 -9.83
CA ASP A 253 1.00 -11.66 -10.91
C ASP A 253 0.95 -10.89 -12.25
N VAL A 254 0.70 -9.58 -12.18
CA VAL A 254 0.69 -8.67 -13.32
C VAL A 254 1.60 -7.48 -13.02
N GLU A 255 2.77 -7.47 -13.67
CA GLU A 255 3.70 -6.35 -13.54
C GLU A 255 3.17 -5.11 -14.29
N VAL A 256 3.03 -4.02 -13.55
CA VAL A 256 2.62 -2.71 -14.06
C VAL A 256 3.49 -1.66 -13.38
N VAL A 257 4.40 -1.06 -14.12
CA VAL A 257 5.26 0.02 -13.61
C VAL A 257 4.47 1.33 -13.48
N ARG A 258 4.97 2.26 -12.66
CA ARG A 258 4.41 3.62 -12.61
C ARG A 258 4.60 4.30 -13.96
N GLY A 259 3.50 4.70 -14.56
CA GLY A 259 3.47 5.52 -15.78
C GLY A 259 2.38 6.58 -15.68
N ARG A 260 2.33 7.47 -16.65
CA ARG A 260 1.15 8.32 -16.90
C ARG A 260 0.46 7.79 -18.15
N LEU A 261 -0.87 7.70 -18.11
CA LEU A 261 -1.64 7.49 -19.33
C LEU A 261 -1.54 8.76 -20.17
N GLU A 262 -0.80 8.69 -21.28
CA GLU A 262 -1.11 9.57 -22.39
C GLU A 262 -2.33 8.99 -23.09
N VAL A 263 -3.51 9.51 -22.74
CA VAL A 263 -4.67 9.34 -23.60
C VAL A 263 -4.31 10.10 -24.87
N ALA A 264 -3.89 9.39 -25.92
CA ALA A 264 -3.84 9.95 -27.26
C ALA A 264 -5.19 10.66 -27.45
N GLU A 265 -5.19 11.92 -27.91
CA GLU A 265 -6.41 12.57 -28.37
C GLU A 265 -6.92 11.77 -29.58
N GLY A 266 -7.50 10.61 -29.31
CA GLY A 266 -8.34 9.89 -30.24
C GLY A 266 -9.39 10.89 -30.60
N ARG A 267 -9.34 11.33 -31.87
CA ARG A 267 -10.26 12.28 -32.52
C ARG A 267 -11.45 12.53 -31.62
N ARG A 268 -11.53 13.70 -30.99
CA ARG A 268 -12.79 14.20 -30.45
C ARG A 268 -13.80 14.06 -31.60
N GLU A 269 -14.55 12.97 -31.62
CA GLU A 269 -15.74 12.87 -32.43
C GLU A 269 -16.64 13.94 -31.83
N ILE A 270 -16.78 15.05 -32.56
CA ILE A 270 -17.68 16.14 -32.19
C ILE A 270 -19.02 15.50 -31.88
N ARG A 271 -19.42 15.52 -30.61
CA ARG A 271 -20.72 15.05 -30.18
C ARG A 271 -21.70 16.19 -30.37
N GLU A 272 -22.99 15.89 -30.38
CA GLU A 272 -24.03 16.92 -30.44
C GLU A 272 -23.85 17.97 -29.32
N ALA A 273 -23.40 17.54 -28.14
CA ALA A 273 -23.05 18.42 -27.01
C ALA A 273 -21.88 19.40 -27.27
N ASP A 274 -21.08 19.19 -28.31
CA ASP A 274 -19.95 20.06 -28.67
C ASP A 274 -20.31 21.09 -29.76
N LEU A 275 -21.55 21.07 -30.28
CA LEU A 275 -22.03 21.98 -31.32
C LEU A 275 -22.66 23.26 -30.74
N ASP A 276 -22.43 24.40 -31.41
CA ASP A 276 -23.10 25.66 -31.10
C ASP A 276 -24.62 25.52 -31.29
N GLY A 277 -25.38 25.72 -30.20
CA GLY A 277 -26.85 25.62 -30.19
C GLY A 277 -27.42 24.26 -29.78
N HIS A 278 -26.60 23.35 -29.24
CA HIS A 278 -27.10 22.08 -28.70
C HIS A 278 -28.03 22.30 -27.49
N LEU A 279 -28.99 21.40 -27.33
CA LEU A 279 -29.88 21.40 -26.17
C LEU A 279 -29.11 20.89 -24.95
N SER A 280 -28.89 21.75 -23.97
CA SER A 280 -28.28 21.35 -22.69
C SER A 280 -29.22 20.40 -21.95
N SER A 281 -28.81 19.14 -21.78
CA SER A 281 -29.33 18.32 -20.67
C SER A 281 -28.74 18.83 -19.36
N GLN A 282 -29.51 18.79 -18.27
CA GLN A 282 -29.13 19.24 -16.91
C GLN A 282 -27.98 18.47 -16.26
N ASP A 283 -27.18 17.73 -17.02
CA ASP A 283 -26.14 16.83 -16.53
C ASP A 283 -24.74 17.43 -16.75
N ASP A 284 -24.47 18.55 -16.08
CA ASP A 284 -23.07 18.85 -15.73
C ASP A 284 -22.55 17.69 -14.88
N MET A 285 -21.43 17.08 -15.29
CA MET A 285 -20.87 15.96 -14.51
C MET A 285 -20.62 16.44 -13.07
N PRO A 286 -21.14 15.72 -12.05
CA PRO A 286 -20.89 16.03 -10.66
C PRO A 286 -19.37 16.17 -10.40
N PRO A 287 -18.93 17.15 -9.58
CA PRO A 287 -17.51 17.39 -9.30
C PRO A 287 -16.75 16.13 -8.85
N GLU A 288 -17.43 15.23 -8.12
CA GLU A 288 -16.89 13.94 -7.67
C GLU A 288 -16.57 13.00 -8.85
N ARG A 289 -17.43 12.93 -9.88
CA ARG A 289 -17.16 12.12 -11.08
C ARG A 289 -16.01 12.70 -11.91
N ALA A 290 -15.89 14.02 -11.96
CA ALA A 290 -14.78 14.69 -12.65
C ALA A 290 -13.43 14.41 -11.95
N ALA A 291 -13.37 14.52 -10.63
CA ALA A 291 -12.18 14.21 -9.83
C ALA A 291 -11.77 12.72 -9.95
N MET A 292 -12.76 11.82 -9.94
CA MET A 292 -12.51 10.38 -10.13
C MET A 292 -11.93 10.07 -11.51
N SER A 293 -12.52 10.63 -12.56
CA SER A 293 -12.02 10.49 -13.94
C SER A 293 -10.62 11.07 -14.11
N GLN A 294 -10.30 12.15 -13.40
CA GLN A 294 -8.95 12.70 -13.39
C GLN A 294 -7.97 11.74 -12.68
N ARG A 295 -8.34 11.20 -11.53
CA ARG A 295 -7.48 10.26 -10.79
C ARG A 295 -7.18 8.99 -11.59
N LEU A 296 -8.16 8.40 -12.26
CA LEU A 296 -7.93 7.24 -13.13
C LEU A 296 -7.00 7.57 -14.30
N ARG A 297 -6.94 8.83 -14.76
CA ARG A 297 -5.97 9.27 -15.77
C ARG A 297 -4.57 9.48 -15.19
N ASP A 298 -4.50 10.03 -13.98
CA ASP A 298 -3.24 10.35 -13.31
C ASP A 298 -2.56 9.12 -12.68
N ASP A 299 -3.32 8.08 -12.35
CA ASP A 299 -2.85 6.84 -11.75
C ASP A 299 -3.02 5.63 -12.69
N TYR A 300 -2.00 5.38 -13.51
CA TYR A 300 -1.97 4.30 -14.49
C TYR A 300 -2.25 2.92 -13.88
N GLN A 301 -1.61 2.60 -12.75
CA GLN A 301 -1.78 1.30 -12.10
C GLN A 301 -3.22 1.11 -11.59
N LEU A 302 -3.85 2.17 -11.09
CA LEU A 302 -5.25 2.12 -10.66
C LEU A 302 -6.20 1.89 -11.84
N SER A 303 -5.96 2.57 -12.96
CA SER A 303 -6.72 2.35 -14.20
C SER A 303 -6.59 0.91 -14.71
N GLU A 304 -5.37 0.38 -14.74
CA GLU A 304 -5.12 -1.00 -15.18
C GLU A 304 -5.76 -2.04 -14.26
N ALA A 305 -5.72 -1.83 -12.94
CA ALA A 305 -6.40 -2.68 -11.98
C ALA A 305 -7.92 -2.68 -12.18
N LEU A 306 -8.51 -1.52 -12.45
CA LEU A 306 -9.93 -1.40 -12.76
C LEU A 306 -10.29 -2.12 -14.07
N ASN A 307 -9.47 -1.95 -15.11
CA ASN A 307 -9.63 -2.65 -16.39
C ASN A 307 -9.56 -4.17 -16.22
N LEU A 308 -8.62 -4.65 -15.40
CA LEU A 308 -8.49 -6.08 -15.11
C LEU A 308 -9.72 -6.62 -14.38
N LEU A 309 -10.24 -5.93 -13.37
CA LEU A 309 -11.46 -6.35 -12.67
C LEU A 309 -12.65 -6.47 -13.64
N LYS A 310 -12.85 -5.48 -14.51
CA LYS A 310 -13.89 -5.53 -15.54
C LYS A 310 -13.70 -6.73 -16.47
N ALA A 311 -12.46 -7.02 -16.87
CA ALA A 311 -12.15 -8.16 -17.73
C ALA A 311 -12.45 -9.50 -17.03
N LEU A 312 -12.07 -9.65 -15.76
CA LEU A 312 -12.38 -10.84 -14.95
C LEU A 312 -13.90 -11.08 -14.89
N ASN A 313 -14.68 -10.03 -14.63
CA ASN A 313 -16.15 -10.10 -14.60
C ASN A 313 -16.76 -10.54 -15.94
N VAL A 314 -16.21 -10.07 -17.08
CA VAL A 314 -16.68 -10.50 -18.40
C VAL A 314 -16.43 -11.99 -18.64
N VAL A 315 -15.31 -12.52 -18.14
CA VAL A 315 -14.96 -13.94 -18.29
C VAL A 315 -15.82 -14.82 -17.39
N ASP A 316 -16.02 -14.43 -16.13
CA ASP A 316 -16.78 -15.23 -15.17
C ASP A 316 -18.28 -15.27 -15.51
N ARG A 317 -18.86 -14.15 -15.99
CA ARG A 317 -20.23 -14.10 -16.52
C ARG A 317 -20.47 -15.01 -17.74
N ARG A 318 -19.41 -15.48 -18.41
CA ARG A 318 -19.51 -16.44 -19.54
C ARG A 318 -19.34 -17.90 -19.11
N ARG A 319 -18.90 -18.15 -17.87
CA ARG A 319 -18.70 -19.49 -17.31
C ARG A 319 -19.89 -19.98 -16.47
N GLY A 320 -20.70 -19.07 -15.94
CA GLY A 320 -22.00 -19.35 -15.31
C GLY A 320 -23.14 -19.32 -16.32
#